data_AF-A0A662QGF3-F1
#
_entry.id   AF-A0A662QGF3-F1
#
_cell.length_a   1.000
_cell.length_b   1.000
_cell.length_c   1.000
_cell.angle_alpha   90.00
_cell.angle_beta   90.00
_cell.angle_gamma   90.00
#
_symmetry.space_group_name_H-M   'P 1'
#
loop_
_entity.id
_entity.type
_entity.pdbx_description
1 polymer ?
#
loop_
_entity_poly.entity_id
_entity_poly.type
_entity_poly.pdbx_seq_one_letter_code
_entity_poly.pdbx_strand_id
1 'polypeptide(L)'
;MTWDEVLRRILDQEIEIEYVSRSELKPEEFKHVKIKDVNPRELSCSLEIATDELAAYHPLMASSKLIHSGSKIVYDVKKIAAHADKSLLQICRALGMERAPEDLIKLFRWSFSHLVRRHAHFHYLVERGCMLLSENRYEEYRRKIYERRLESGEGNLEEALADAYSLVYCGDDLKKLPAEFSLPFSREDLIIGLKKMLRSLIVGEKRPAGYREARRFIMEFETLKEVEGNPEEVKKLPLYSILQKGGRGLDGVFRGLSWLFHELTLVEPVNFMEKARPPAPPYSVRDFLIFLENFRRDDSFFLILLVPPTEEALGEGDLSGGEAQV
;
A
#
# COMPACT_ATOMS: atom_id res chain seq x y z
N MET A 1 4.23 -14.57 14.38
CA MET A 1 5.36 -13.64 14.22
C MET A 1 4.79 -12.23 14.23
N THR A 2 5.43 -11.27 14.90
CA THR A 2 4.93 -9.89 14.94
C THR A 2 5.48 -9.10 13.75
N TRP A 3 4.82 -8.00 13.37
CA TRP A 3 5.35 -7.09 12.36
C TRP A 3 6.79 -6.63 12.70
N ASP A 4 7.09 -6.41 13.98
CA ASP A 4 8.43 -6.00 14.41
C ASP A 4 9.50 -7.05 14.10
N GLU A 5 9.15 -8.33 14.12
CA GLU A 5 10.06 -9.42 13.74
C GLU A 5 10.29 -9.45 12.22
N VAL A 6 9.25 -9.25 11.41
CA VAL A 6 9.37 -9.12 9.95
C VAL A 6 10.25 -7.93 9.59
N LEU A 7 9.96 -6.76 10.18
CA LEU A 7 10.69 -5.54 9.95
C LEU A 7 12.17 -5.69 10.32
N ARG A 8 12.47 -6.29 11.47
CA ARG A 8 13.86 -6.57 11.87
C ARG A 8 14.58 -7.42 10.82
N ARG A 9 13.94 -8.49 10.34
CA ARG A 9 14.51 -9.35 9.29
C ARG A 9 14.80 -8.60 8.00
N ILE A 10 13.98 -7.62 7.62
CA ILE A 10 14.21 -6.76 6.44
C ILE A 10 15.40 -5.82 6.66
N LEU A 11 15.48 -5.20 7.84
CA LEU A 11 16.57 -4.28 8.18
C LEU A 11 17.92 -4.99 8.32
N ASP A 12 17.91 -6.27 8.71
CA ASP A 12 19.10 -7.11 8.90
C ASP A 12 19.57 -7.80 7.61
N GLN A 13 18.84 -7.68 6.48
CA GLN A 13 19.34 -8.17 5.19
C GLN A 13 20.65 -7.47 4.82
N GLU A 14 21.54 -8.17 4.11
CA GLU A 14 22.75 -7.58 3.56
C GLU A 14 22.40 -6.39 2.64
N ILE A 15 23.22 -5.33 2.68
CA ILE A 15 23.04 -4.14 1.84
C ILE A 15 23.70 -4.40 0.49
N GLU A 16 22.92 -4.33 -0.59
CA GLU A 16 23.37 -4.73 -1.95
C GLU A 16 23.99 -3.59 -2.76
N ILE A 17 24.03 -2.37 -2.19
CA ILE A 17 24.54 -1.17 -2.85
C ILE A 17 25.75 -0.60 -2.09
N GLU A 18 26.61 0.14 -2.77
CA GLU A 18 27.71 0.84 -2.10
C GLU A 18 27.18 1.90 -1.13
N TYR A 19 27.73 1.93 0.08
CA TYR A 19 27.26 2.78 1.16
C TYR A 19 28.41 3.32 2.02
N VAL A 20 28.10 4.35 2.81
CA VAL A 20 28.99 4.88 3.86
C VAL A 20 28.56 4.28 5.18
N SER A 21 29.46 3.53 5.83
CA SER A 21 29.20 2.92 7.14
C SER A 21 28.96 3.98 8.22
N ARG A 22 28.25 3.63 9.30
CA ARG A 22 28.02 4.56 10.43
C ARG A 22 29.31 5.19 10.98
N SER A 23 30.39 4.41 11.06
CA SER A 23 31.69 4.87 11.57
C SER A 23 32.42 5.84 10.64
N GLU A 24 32.10 5.83 9.36
CA GLU A 24 32.77 6.65 8.32
C GLU A 24 31.94 7.88 7.93
N LEU A 25 30.74 8.03 8.48
CA LEU A 25 29.82 9.09 8.15
C LEU A 25 30.40 10.46 8.54
N LYS A 26 30.58 11.32 7.54
CA LYS A 26 30.95 12.73 7.74
C LYS A 26 29.76 13.63 7.38
N PRO A 27 29.06 14.23 8.37
CA PRO A 27 27.89 15.09 8.14
C PRO A 27 28.09 16.20 7.10
N GLU A 28 29.31 16.73 7.02
CA GLU A 28 29.72 17.76 6.08
C GLU A 28 29.52 17.38 4.61
N GLU A 29 29.71 16.09 4.27
CA GLU A 29 29.55 15.58 2.90
C GLU A 29 28.09 15.64 2.42
N PHE A 30 27.12 15.78 3.33
CA PHE A 30 25.70 15.76 3.01
C PHE A 30 25.00 17.12 3.15
N LYS A 31 25.73 18.19 3.53
CA LYS A 31 25.15 19.53 3.73
C LYS A 31 24.49 20.13 2.49
N HIS A 32 24.94 19.73 1.30
CA HIS A 32 24.40 20.19 0.03
C HIS A 32 23.15 19.41 -0.41
N VAL A 33 22.89 18.24 0.21
CA VAL A 33 21.76 17.37 -0.13
C VAL A 33 20.51 17.87 0.57
N LYS A 34 19.46 18.12 -0.21
CA LYS A 34 18.15 18.55 0.30
C LYS A 34 17.11 17.45 0.09
N ILE A 35 17.06 16.50 1.04
CA ILE A 35 16.14 15.35 0.98
C ILE A 35 14.66 15.78 0.86
N LYS A 36 14.26 16.89 1.50
CA LYS A 36 12.90 17.42 1.38
C LYS A 36 12.55 18.00 0.01
N ASP A 37 13.55 18.40 -0.78
CA ASP A 37 13.34 19.11 -2.05
C ASP A 37 13.25 18.16 -3.26
N VAL A 38 13.35 16.85 -3.02
CA VAL A 38 13.09 15.80 -4.01
C VAL A 38 11.79 16.11 -4.76
N ASN A 39 11.84 16.18 -6.09
CA ASN A 39 10.64 16.28 -6.91
C ASN A 39 10.29 14.88 -7.45
N PRO A 40 9.17 14.26 -7.01
CA PRO A 40 8.78 12.93 -7.48
C PRO A 40 8.62 12.82 -9.00
N ARG A 41 8.34 13.93 -9.71
CA ARG A 41 8.19 13.96 -11.16
C ARG A 41 9.51 13.99 -11.92
N GLU A 42 10.56 14.47 -11.26
CA GLU A 42 11.92 14.53 -11.83
C GLU A 42 12.72 13.27 -11.49
N LEU A 43 12.31 12.54 -10.44
CA LEU A 43 12.82 11.21 -10.18
C LEU A 43 12.38 10.25 -11.30
N SER A 44 13.34 9.71 -12.04
CA SER A 44 13.12 8.63 -13.01
C SER A 44 12.95 7.25 -12.36
N CYS A 45 12.51 7.23 -11.09
CA CYS A 45 12.39 6.04 -10.25
C CYS A 45 10.93 5.60 -10.18
N SER A 46 10.70 4.30 -10.33
CA SER A 46 9.38 3.66 -10.28
C SER A 46 9.57 2.19 -9.97
N LEU A 47 8.59 1.54 -9.32
CA LEU A 47 8.63 0.09 -9.16
C LEU A 47 8.46 -0.58 -10.54
N GLU A 48 9.43 -1.42 -10.87
CA GLU A 48 9.42 -2.25 -12.08
C GLU A 48 8.59 -3.53 -11.91
N ILE A 49 8.21 -3.85 -10.67
CA ILE A 49 7.38 -4.99 -10.27
C ILE A 49 6.09 -4.49 -9.64
N ALA A 50 5.11 -5.38 -9.49
CA ALA A 50 3.90 -5.12 -8.73
C ALA A 50 4.19 -5.11 -7.19
N THR A 51 3.30 -4.53 -6.38
CA THR A 51 3.55 -4.45 -4.91
C THR A 51 3.14 -5.73 -4.18
N ASP A 52 2.12 -6.44 -4.66
CA ASP A 52 1.70 -7.79 -4.24
C ASP A 52 2.81 -8.84 -4.45
N GLU A 53 3.69 -8.61 -5.43
CA GLU A 53 4.90 -9.39 -5.64
C GLU A 53 5.94 -9.28 -4.50
N LEU A 54 5.78 -8.33 -3.58
CA LEU A 54 6.63 -8.14 -2.40
C LEU A 54 5.98 -8.70 -1.12
N ALA A 55 4.66 -8.81 -1.11
CA ALA A 55 3.89 -9.36 0.01
C ALA A 55 2.57 -9.98 -0.48
N ALA A 56 2.38 -11.27 -0.20
CA ALA A 56 1.19 -12.01 -0.58
C ALA A 56 0.14 -11.97 0.55
N TYR A 57 -1.10 -11.62 0.19
CA TYR A 57 -2.26 -11.77 1.05
C TYR A 57 -2.97 -13.10 0.81
N HIS A 58 -3.24 -13.84 1.88
CA HIS A 58 -3.99 -15.09 1.88
C HIS A 58 -5.26 -14.92 2.72
N PRO A 59 -6.46 -14.92 2.11
CA PRO A 59 -7.71 -14.76 2.85
C PRO A 59 -8.06 -16.00 3.70
N LEU A 60 -8.99 -15.82 4.63
CA LEU A 60 -9.40 -16.82 5.64
C LEU A 60 -9.75 -18.19 5.04
N MET A 61 -10.32 -18.20 3.83
CA MET A 61 -10.91 -19.38 3.19
C MET A 61 -10.01 -20.01 2.10
N ALA A 62 -8.78 -19.52 1.90
CA ALA A 62 -7.90 -19.95 0.80
C ALA A 62 -7.29 -21.36 0.94
N SER A 63 -7.84 -22.26 1.77
CA SER A 63 -7.22 -23.57 1.99
C SER A 63 -8.21 -24.64 2.45
N SER A 64 -8.43 -25.62 1.57
CA SER A 64 -9.03 -26.91 1.89
C SER A 64 -8.01 -27.92 2.46
N LYS A 65 -6.75 -27.52 2.73
CA LYS A 65 -5.67 -28.45 3.12
C LYS A 65 -4.67 -27.97 4.20
N LEU A 66 -4.83 -26.79 4.76
CA LEU A 66 -4.00 -26.22 5.83
C LEU A 66 -4.92 -25.51 6.84
N ILE A 67 -4.83 -25.96 8.09
CA ILE A 67 -5.57 -25.47 9.25
C ILE A 67 -4.97 -24.11 9.63
N HIS A 68 -5.45 -23.03 9.00
CA HIS A 68 -5.17 -21.67 9.43
C HIS A 68 -6.47 -21.04 9.91
N SER A 69 -6.53 -20.69 11.20
CA SER A 69 -7.65 -19.95 11.79
C SER A 69 -7.40 -18.45 11.63
N GLY A 70 -7.50 -17.91 10.41
CA GLY A 70 -7.26 -16.49 10.15
C GLY A 70 -6.75 -16.18 8.75
N SER A 71 -7.01 -14.97 8.25
CA SER A 71 -6.30 -14.43 7.09
C SER A 71 -4.81 -14.23 7.42
N LYS A 72 -3.96 -14.17 6.40
CA LYS A 72 -2.50 -14.18 6.55
C LYS A 72 -1.82 -13.28 5.52
N ILE A 73 -0.75 -12.61 5.92
CA ILE A 73 0.15 -11.84 5.04
C ILE A 73 1.54 -12.43 5.13
N VAL A 74 2.14 -12.67 3.97
CA VAL A 74 3.47 -13.26 3.83
C VAL A 74 4.37 -12.28 3.09
N TYR A 75 5.47 -11.86 3.72
CA TYR A 75 6.40 -10.88 3.18
C TYR A 75 7.65 -11.55 2.60
N ASP A 76 8.03 -11.19 1.38
CA ASP A 76 9.33 -11.57 0.81
C ASP A 76 10.41 -10.57 1.29
N VAL A 77 11.03 -10.91 2.41
CA VAL A 77 12.00 -10.05 3.10
C VAL A 77 13.18 -9.66 2.20
N LYS A 78 13.68 -10.63 1.42
CA LYS A 78 14.83 -10.42 0.54
C LYS A 78 14.47 -9.49 -0.61
N LYS A 79 13.36 -9.78 -1.28
CA LYS A 79 12.88 -8.97 -2.40
C LYS A 79 12.54 -7.55 -1.95
N ILE A 80 11.92 -7.38 -0.78
CA ILE A 80 11.68 -6.04 -0.20
C ILE A 80 12.99 -5.28 0.01
N ALA A 81 13.99 -5.90 0.65
CA ALA A 81 15.27 -5.25 0.91
C ALA A 81 16.02 -4.87 -0.38
N ALA A 82 16.15 -5.82 -1.32
CA ALA A 82 16.81 -5.61 -2.60
C ALA A 82 16.14 -4.49 -3.43
N HIS A 83 14.80 -4.50 -3.50
CA HIS A 83 14.07 -3.46 -4.22
C HIS A 83 14.17 -2.09 -3.54
N ALA A 84 14.17 -2.04 -2.20
CA ALA A 84 14.36 -0.80 -1.46
C ALA A 84 15.75 -0.20 -1.76
N ASP A 85 16.81 -1.00 -1.71
CA ASP A 85 18.18 -0.56 -1.95
C ASP A 85 18.37 -0.07 -3.39
N LYS A 86 17.93 -0.86 -4.38
CA LYS A 86 17.99 -0.49 -5.81
C LYS A 86 17.25 0.82 -6.07
N SER A 87 16.08 1.00 -5.43
CA SER A 87 15.27 2.21 -5.56
C SER A 87 15.97 3.42 -4.92
N LEU A 88 16.51 3.27 -3.72
CA LEU A 88 17.24 4.34 -3.04
C LEU A 88 18.48 4.74 -3.82
N LEU A 89 19.23 3.81 -4.40
CA LEU A 89 20.40 4.10 -5.22
C LEU A 89 20.05 5.03 -6.39
N GLN A 90 18.93 4.80 -7.07
CA GLN A 90 18.48 5.68 -8.15
C GLN A 90 18.11 7.08 -7.65
N ILE A 91 17.45 7.16 -6.49
CA ILE A 91 17.07 8.41 -5.84
C ILE A 91 18.32 9.20 -5.40
N CYS A 92 19.28 8.53 -4.78
CA CYS A 92 20.55 9.12 -4.35
C CYS A 92 21.34 9.69 -5.53
N ARG A 93 21.40 8.98 -6.66
CA ARG A 93 22.01 9.48 -7.90
C ARG A 93 21.32 10.77 -8.38
N ALA A 94 20.00 10.83 -8.35
CA ALA A 94 19.25 12.03 -8.72
C ALA A 94 19.48 13.20 -7.75
N LEU A 95 19.81 12.92 -6.49
CA LEU A 95 20.15 13.90 -5.46
C LEU A 95 21.63 14.32 -5.48
N GLY A 96 22.45 13.79 -6.39
CA GLY A 96 23.90 14.04 -6.43
C GLY A 96 24.67 13.36 -5.30
N MET A 97 24.09 12.33 -4.68
CA MET A 97 24.72 11.55 -3.62
C MET A 97 25.37 10.30 -4.21
N GLU A 98 26.70 10.22 -4.18
CA GLU A 98 27.46 9.08 -4.73
C GLU A 98 27.22 7.78 -3.93
N ARG A 99 27.25 7.88 -2.59
CA ARG A 99 27.03 6.75 -1.68
C ARG A 99 26.07 7.15 -0.57
N ALA A 100 25.06 6.32 -0.33
CA ALA A 100 24.09 6.57 0.73
C ALA A 100 24.67 6.20 2.10
N PRO A 101 24.38 6.97 3.18
CA PRO A 101 24.64 6.53 4.54
C PRO A 101 23.89 5.23 4.86
N GLU A 102 24.52 4.31 5.59
CA GLU A 102 23.87 3.07 6.05
C GLU A 102 22.52 3.32 6.73
N ASP A 103 22.45 4.36 7.57
CA ASP A 103 21.22 4.74 8.25
C ASP A 103 20.13 5.26 7.33
N LEU A 104 20.50 5.90 6.21
CA LEU A 104 19.53 6.32 5.20
C LEU A 104 18.98 5.10 4.46
N ILE A 105 19.82 4.10 4.18
CA ILE A 105 19.40 2.83 3.56
C ILE A 105 18.41 2.11 4.47
N LYS A 106 18.78 1.89 5.74
CA LYS A 106 17.91 1.23 6.71
C LYS A 106 16.62 2.02 6.97
N LEU A 107 16.69 3.35 7.02
CA LEU A 107 15.50 4.20 7.15
C LEU A 107 14.59 4.14 5.92
N PHE A 108 15.18 4.04 4.72
CA PHE A 108 14.41 3.86 3.50
C PHE A 108 13.77 2.48 3.42
N ARG A 109 14.51 1.41 3.74
CA ARG A 109 13.97 0.05 3.90
C ARG A 109 12.80 0.04 4.88
N TRP A 110 12.95 0.68 6.04
CA TRP A 110 11.90 0.81 7.04
C TRP A 110 10.65 1.45 6.44
N SER A 111 10.82 2.60 5.78
CA SER A 111 9.72 3.37 5.19
C SER A 111 9.03 2.61 4.06
N PHE A 112 9.81 1.96 3.19
CA PHE A 112 9.33 1.14 2.09
C PHE A 112 8.58 -0.10 2.59
N SER A 113 9.07 -0.74 3.64
CA SER A 113 8.43 -1.93 4.25
C SER A 113 7.05 -1.58 4.82
N HIS A 114 6.89 -0.43 5.46
CA HIS A 114 5.57 0.04 5.91
C HIS A 114 4.62 0.31 4.74
N LEU A 115 5.13 0.85 3.63
CA LEU A 115 4.34 1.01 2.41
C LEU A 115 3.85 -0.35 1.87
N VAL A 116 4.74 -1.35 1.78
CA VAL A 116 4.40 -2.72 1.35
C VAL A 116 3.38 -3.35 2.32
N ARG A 117 3.58 -3.19 3.64
CA ARG A 117 2.64 -3.67 4.66
C ARG A 117 1.25 -3.05 4.51
N ARG A 118 1.17 -1.74 4.34
CA ARG A 118 -0.12 -1.05 4.17
C ARG A 118 -0.83 -1.49 2.89
N HIS A 119 -0.09 -1.78 1.83
CA HIS A 119 -0.63 -2.37 0.61
C HIS A 119 -1.23 -3.75 0.90
N ALA A 120 -0.46 -4.66 1.50
CA ALA A 120 -0.95 -6.01 1.84
C ALA A 120 -2.16 -5.98 2.80
N HIS A 121 -2.13 -5.09 3.80
CA HIS A 121 -3.24 -4.87 4.75
C HIS A 121 -4.50 -4.37 4.06
N PHE A 122 -4.40 -3.65 2.95
CA PHE A 122 -5.59 -3.19 2.22
C PHE A 122 -6.47 -4.36 1.78
N HIS A 123 -5.89 -5.45 1.28
CA HIS A 123 -6.66 -6.65 0.89
C HIS A 123 -7.43 -7.26 2.07
N TYR A 124 -6.82 -7.27 3.26
CA TYR A 124 -7.53 -7.65 4.48
C TYR A 124 -8.68 -6.69 4.78
N LEU A 125 -8.49 -5.39 4.61
CA LEU A 125 -9.59 -4.43 4.78
C LEU A 125 -10.70 -4.68 3.76
N VAL A 126 -10.39 -5.10 2.53
CA VAL A 126 -11.43 -5.46 1.55
C VAL A 126 -12.19 -6.71 1.98
N GLU A 127 -11.51 -7.80 2.36
CA GLU A 127 -12.14 -9.01 2.89
C GLU A 127 -13.02 -8.68 4.11
N ARG A 128 -12.47 -7.93 5.06
CA ARG A 128 -13.16 -7.45 6.27
C ARG A 128 -14.40 -6.65 5.89
N GLY A 129 -14.28 -5.75 4.91
CA GLY A 129 -15.38 -4.94 4.39
C GLY A 129 -16.51 -5.79 3.81
N CYS A 130 -16.20 -6.87 3.09
CA CYS A 130 -17.19 -7.83 2.59
C CYS A 130 -17.92 -8.58 3.70
N MET A 131 -17.22 -8.94 4.78
CA MET A 131 -17.82 -9.62 5.93
C MET A 131 -18.82 -8.73 6.69
N LEU A 132 -18.76 -7.41 6.51
CA LEU A 132 -19.70 -6.45 7.09
C LEU A 132 -20.96 -6.25 6.24
N LEU A 133 -21.02 -6.83 5.04
CA LEU A 133 -22.17 -6.76 4.14
C LEU A 133 -23.20 -7.85 4.46
N SER A 134 -24.39 -7.72 3.86
CA SER A 134 -25.45 -8.73 3.97
C SER A 134 -25.03 -10.10 3.43
N GLU A 135 -24.12 -10.12 2.46
CA GLU A 135 -23.57 -11.32 1.86
C GLU A 135 -22.05 -11.19 1.74
N ASN A 136 -21.30 -12.15 2.30
CA ASN A 136 -19.86 -12.21 2.12
C ASN A 136 -19.52 -12.88 0.78
N ARG A 137 -19.19 -12.08 -0.23
CA ARG A 137 -18.84 -12.54 -1.59
C ARG A 137 -17.36 -12.37 -1.94
N TYR A 138 -16.48 -12.16 -0.96
CA TYR A 138 -15.06 -11.88 -1.22
C TYR A 138 -14.36 -13.02 -1.98
N GLU A 139 -14.60 -14.27 -1.60
CA GLU A 139 -14.02 -15.44 -2.30
C GLU A 139 -14.51 -15.53 -3.75
N GLU A 140 -15.81 -15.28 -3.96
CA GLU A 140 -16.40 -15.31 -5.29
C GLU A 140 -15.80 -14.21 -6.19
N TYR A 141 -15.64 -13.01 -5.64
CA TYR A 141 -14.92 -11.90 -6.27
C TYR A 141 -13.48 -12.27 -6.62
N ARG A 142 -12.72 -12.83 -5.67
CA ARG A 142 -11.32 -13.20 -5.88
C ARG A 142 -11.17 -14.15 -7.05
N ARG A 143 -11.98 -15.20 -7.10
CA ARG A 143 -11.93 -16.20 -8.17
C ARG A 143 -12.45 -15.70 -9.52
N LYS A 144 -13.58 -14.99 -9.54
CA LYS A 144 -14.25 -14.63 -10.81
C LYS A 144 -13.70 -13.37 -11.45
N ILE A 145 -13.12 -12.47 -10.66
CA ILE A 145 -12.67 -11.15 -11.15
C ILE A 145 -11.17 -11.01 -10.93
N TYR A 146 -10.71 -11.10 -9.68
CA TYR A 146 -9.32 -10.77 -9.35
C TYR A 146 -8.34 -11.72 -10.05
N GLU A 147 -8.49 -13.03 -9.88
CA GLU A 147 -7.61 -14.05 -10.47
C GLU A 147 -7.63 -14.01 -12.00
N ARG A 148 -8.82 -13.85 -12.60
CA ARG A 148 -8.95 -13.74 -14.07
C ARG A 148 -8.20 -12.54 -14.64
N ARG A 149 -8.24 -11.39 -13.95
CA ARG A 149 -7.50 -10.19 -14.37
C ARG A 149 -6.00 -10.32 -14.20
N LEU A 150 -5.58 -11.06 -13.18
CA LEU A 150 -4.18 -11.39 -12.97
C LEU A 150 -3.67 -12.27 -14.13
N GLU A 151 -4.43 -13.31 -14.48
CA GLU A 151 -4.13 -14.21 -15.60
C GLU A 151 -4.11 -13.49 -16.96
N SER A 152 -5.02 -12.52 -17.17
CA SER A 152 -5.10 -11.75 -18.42
C SER A 152 -4.15 -10.55 -18.50
N GLY A 153 -3.45 -10.21 -17.41
CA GLY A 153 -2.53 -9.07 -17.35
C GLY A 153 -3.21 -7.71 -17.46
N GLU A 154 -4.53 -7.63 -17.24
CA GLU A 154 -5.31 -6.38 -17.31
C GLU A 154 -5.02 -5.45 -16.11
N GLY A 155 -4.51 -6.03 -15.03
CA GLY A 155 -4.32 -5.35 -13.75
C GLY A 155 -5.61 -5.30 -12.94
N ASN A 156 -5.47 -5.19 -11.61
CA ASN A 156 -6.61 -5.20 -10.70
C ASN A 156 -6.92 -3.82 -10.13
N LEU A 157 -8.23 -3.54 -9.97
CA LEU A 157 -8.71 -2.34 -9.31
C LEU A 157 -8.32 -2.34 -7.82
N GLU A 158 -8.48 -3.48 -7.15
CA GLU A 158 -8.11 -3.67 -5.74
C GLU A 158 -6.64 -3.32 -5.50
N GLU A 159 -5.76 -3.74 -6.40
CA GLU A 159 -4.31 -3.46 -6.38
C GLU A 159 -3.98 -1.97 -6.54
N ALA A 160 -4.63 -1.31 -7.50
CA ALA A 160 -4.46 0.13 -7.70
C ALA A 160 -4.95 0.94 -6.48
N LEU A 161 -6.02 0.47 -5.84
CA LEU A 161 -6.53 1.08 -4.61
C LEU A 161 -5.61 0.79 -3.41
N ALA A 162 -5.03 -0.40 -3.31
CA ALA A 162 -4.08 -0.77 -2.26
C ALA A 162 -2.84 0.12 -2.26
N ASP A 163 -2.30 0.44 -3.44
CA ASP A 163 -1.20 1.41 -3.59
C ASP A 163 -1.58 2.84 -3.20
N ALA A 164 -2.78 3.27 -3.60
CA ALA A 164 -3.25 4.61 -3.27
C ALA A 164 -3.46 4.74 -1.75
N TYR A 165 -4.06 3.71 -1.13
CA TYR A 165 -4.22 3.59 0.31
C TYR A 165 -2.86 3.60 1.01
N SER A 166 -1.94 2.74 0.59
CA SER A 166 -0.64 2.59 1.25
C SER A 166 0.17 3.88 1.22
N LEU A 167 0.18 4.59 0.09
CA LEU A 167 0.88 5.86 -0.04
C LEU A 167 0.31 6.95 0.89
N VAL A 168 -1.00 6.99 1.09
CA VAL A 168 -1.67 7.99 1.94
C VAL A 168 -1.48 7.67 3.44
N TYR A 169 -1.66 6.40 3.82
CA TYR A 169 -1.63 5.99 5.22
C TYR A 169 -0.21 5.77 5.75
N CYS A 170 0.76 5.41 4.90
CA CYS A 170 2.18 5.33 5.28
C CYS A 170 2.71 6.65 5.87
N GLY A 171 2.11 7.79 5.51
CA GLY A 171 2.47 9.08 6.11
C GLY A 171 2.33 9.15 7.64
N ASP A 172 1.44 8.36 8.25
CA ASP A 172 1.34 8.29 9.72
C ASP A 172 2.41 7.37 10.32
N ASP A 173 2.79 6.33 9.59
CA ASP A 173 3.91 5.48 9.97
C ASP A 173 5.20 6.32 9.96
N LEU A 174 5.43 7.15 8.93
CA LEU A 174 6.55 8.09 8.88
C LEU A 174 6.58 9.10 10.06
N LYS A 175 5.48 9.37 10.76
CA LYS A 175 5.55 10.21 11.98
C LYS A 175 6.24 9.49 13.13
N LYS A 176 6.36 8.16 13.05
CA LYS A 176 6.97 7.25 14.04
C LYS A 176 8.38 6.81 13.64
N LEU A 177 9.10 7.57 12.79
CA LEU A 177 10.48 7.26 12.42
C LEU A 177 11.31 6.92 13.67
N PRO A 178 12.07 5.81 13.66
CA PRO A 178 12.91 5.42 14.78
C PRO A 178 14.00 6.46 15.05
N ALA A 179 14.30 6.71 16.33
CA ALA A 179 15.23 7.74 16.75
C ALA A 179 16.70 7.30 16.65
N GLU A 180 16.94 6.00 16.51
CA GLU A 180 18.28 5.40 16.43
C GLU A 180 19.01 5.67 15.11
N PHE A 181 18.33 6.18 14.08
CA PHE A 181 18.96 6.54 12.81
C PHE A 181 19.65 7.90 12.94
N SER A 182 20.98 7.90 12.84
CA SER A 182 21.81 9.11 12.97
C SER A 182 22.10 9.67 11.58
N LEU A 183 21.34 10.70 11.20
CA LEU A 183 21.49 11.36 9.91
C LEU A 183 21.62 12.88 10.08
N PRO A 184 22.35 13.57 9.19
CA PRO A 184 22.54 15.03 9.25
C PRO A 184 21.32 15.83 8.73
N PHE A 185 20.11 15.27 8.86
CA PHE A 185 18.87 15.84 8.37
C PHE A 185 17.89 16.03 9.52
N SER A 186 17.07 17.08 9.47
CA SER A 186 15.98 17.22 10.45
C SER A 186 14.96 16.11 10.26
N ARG A 187 14.29 15.71 11.35
CA ARG A 187 13.22 14.70 11.30
C ARG A 187 12.11 15.11 10.31
N GLU A 188 11.76 16.39 10.30
CA GLU A 188 10.74 16.92 9.39
C GLU A 188 11.16 16.80 7.92
N ASP A 189 12.42 17.17 7.60
CA ASP A 189 12.94 17.06 6.24
C ASP A 189 13.01 15.60 5.79
N LEU A 190 13.35 14.67 6.70
CA LEU A 190 13.31 13.23 6.44
C LEU A 190 11.90 12.75 6.14
N ILE A 191 10.90 13.11 6.95
CA ILE A 191 9.51 12.70 6.72
C ILE A 191 9.01 13.20 5.37
N ILE A 192 9.25 14.47 5.05
CA ILE A 192 8.84 15.08 3.78
C ILE A 192 9.54 14.38 2.62
N GLY A 193 10.86 14.21 2.70
CA GLY A 193 11.64 13.57 1.64
C GLY A 193 11.27 12.11 1.42
N LEU A 194 11.19 11.31 2.47
CA LEU A 194 10.77 9.89 2.40
C LEU A 194 9.38 9.76 1.77
N LYS A 195 8.42 10.60 2.17
CA LYS A 195 7.09 10.61 1.55
C LYS A 195 7.16 10.88 0.04
N LYS A 196 7.99 11.84 -0.39
CA LYS A 196 8.18 12.17 -1.81
C LYS A 196 8.89 11.05 -2.58
N MET A 197 9.90 10.43 -1.97
CA MET A 197 10.61 9.29 -2.52
C MET A 197 9.71 8.06 -2.70
N LEU A 198 8.93 7.70 -1.67
CA LEU A 198 7.95 6.61 -1.78
C LEU A 198 6.89 6.90 -2.84
N ARG A 199 6.46 8.17 -2.96
CA ARG A 199 5.49 8.59 -3.99
C ARG A 199 6.02 8.40 -5.41
N SER A 200 7.30 8.65 -5.68
CA SER A 200 7.85 8.43 -7.03
C SER A 200 7.85 6.95 -7.41
N LEU A 201 8.11 6.06 -6.44
CA LEU A 201 8.08 4.62 -6.66
C LEU A 201 6.71 4.11 -7.14
N ILE A 202 5.62 4.64 -6.58
CA ILE A 202 4.25 4.18 -6.84
C ILE A 202 3.60 4.88 -8.05
N VAL A 203 3.86 6.17 -8.25
CA VAL A 203 3.16 6.99 -9.26
C VAL A 203 3.85 6.96 -10.65
N GLY A 204 4.89 6.13 -10.82
CA GLY A 204 5.66 6.03 -12.05
C GLY A 204 5.00 5.24 -13.18
N GLU A 205 5.41 5.52 -14.43
CA GLU A 205 4.82 4.92 -15.63
C GLU A 205 5.33 3.51 -15.96
N LYS A 206 6.44 3.06 -15.35
CA LYS A 206 6.99 1.70 -15.59
C LYS A 206 6.32 0.60 -14.76
N ARG A 207 5.29 0.94 -13.99
CA ARG A 207 4.51 -0.03 -13.20
C ARG A 207 3.74 -0.98 -14.14
N PRO A 208 3.46 -2.22 -13.70
CA PRO A 208 2.55 -3.12 -14.40
C PRO A 208 1.16 -2.50 -14.63
N ALA A 209 0.40 -3.09 -15.55
CA ALA A 209 -0.97 -2.66 -15.84
C ALA A 209 -1.85 -2.71 -14.57
N GLY A 210 -2.86 -1.84 -14.48
CA GLY A 210 -3.66 -1.63 -13.27
C GLY A 210 -3.01 -0.70 -12.26
N TYR A 211 -1.79 -1.00 -11.78
CA TYR A 211 -1.10 -0.22 -10.74
C TYR A 211 -0.81 1.23 -11.15
N ARG A 212 -0.61 1.50 -12.45
CA ARG A 212 -0.47 2.86 -13.00
C ARG A 212 -1.65 3.78 -12.66
N GLU A 213 -2.79 3.20 -12.31
CA GLU A 213 -4.00 3.94 -11.97
C GLU A 213 -4.12 4.32 -10.51
N ALA A 214 -3.22 3.86 -9.63
CA ALA A 214 -3.20 4.24 -8.21
C ALA A 214 -3.24 5.77 -8.01
N ARG A 215 -2.53 6.52 -8.87
CA ARG A 215 -2.52 7.99 -8.85
C ARG A 215 -3.91 8.63 -8.93
N ARG A 216 -4.88 7.97 -9.56
CA ARG A 216 -6.26 8.46 -9.70
C ARG A 216 -7.03 8.38 -8.39
N PHE A 217 -6.68 7.42 -7.54
CA PHE A 217 -7.41 7.11 -6.30
C PHE A 217 -6.78 7.73 -5.05
N ILE A 218 -5.57 8.29 -5.14
CA ILE A 218 -4.89 8.97 -4.02
C ILE A 218 -5.81 9.98 -3.33
N MET A 219 -6.50 10.82 -4.11
CA MET A 219 -7.40 11.84 -3.55
C MET A 219 -8.56 11.24 -2.75
N GLU A 220 -9.03 10.04 -3.11
CA GLU A 220 -10.12 9.37 -2.39
C GLU A 220 -9.68 9.05 -0.97
N PHE A 221 -8.49 8.49 -0.81
CA PHE A 221 -7.92 8.18 0.51
C PHE A 221 -7.46 9.41 1.27
N GLU A 222 -6.95 10.45 0.59
CA GLU A 222 -6.67 11.74 1.23
C GLU A 222 -7.95 12.34 1.84
N THR A 223 -9.07 12.32 1.10
CA THR A 223 -10.38 12.75 1.62
C THR A 223 -10.86 11.89 2.79
N LEU A 224 -10.71 10.56 2.75
CA LEU A 224 -11.06 9.69 3.90
C LEU A 224 -10.23 10.04 5.14
N LYS A 225 -8.93 10.26 4.96
CA LYS A 225 -8.00 10.57 6.03
C LYS A 225 -8.25 11.94 6.65
N GLU A 226 -8.61 12.95 5.86
CA GLU A 226 -8.97 14.29 6.36
C GLU A 226 -10.15 14.25 7.35
N VAL A 227 -11.10 13.33 7.13
CA VAL A 227 -12.27 13.17 8.00
C VAL A 227 -12.06 12.14 9.13
N GLU A 228 -10.85 11.59 9.30
CA GLU A 228 -10.55 10.57 10.32
C GLU A 228 -10.76 11.11 11.76
N GLY A 229 -10.35 12.36 12.00
CA GLY A 229 -10.34 12.98 13.33
C GLY A 229 -11.71 13.33 13.92
N ASN A 230 -12.80 13.20 13.17
CA ASN A 230 -14.15 13.45 13.68
C ASN A 230 -15.17 12.48 13.05
N PRO A 231 -15.64 11.45 13.80
CA PRO A 231 -16.60 10.46 13.31
C PRO A 231 -17.91 11.04 12.77
N GLU A 232 -18.34 12.22 13.24
CA GLU A 232 -19.56 12.88 12.75
C GLU A 232 -19.37 13.51 11.36
N GLU A 233 -18.12 13.75 10.92
CA GLU A 233 -17.82 14.24 9.57
C GLU A 233 -17.99 13.16 8.49
N VAL A 234 -17.98 11.87 8.87
CA VAL A 234 -18.27 10.75 7.97
C VAL A 234 -19.69 10.85 7.42
N LYS A 235 -20.65 11.23 8.28
CA LYS A 235 -22.05 11.50 7.88
C LYS A 235 -22.16 12.72 6.97
N LYS A 236 -21.14 13.57 6.93
CA LYS A 236 -21.03 14.73 6.04
C LYS A 236 -20.27 14.43 4.75
N LEU A 237 -19.66 13.25 4.57
CA LEU A 237 -19.07 12.84 3.28
C LEU A 237 -20.03 13.00 2.08
N PRO A 238 -21.34 12.68 2.20
CA PRO A 238 -22.31 13.00 1.15
C PRO A 238 -22.43 14.51 0.86
N LEU A 239 -22.28 15.37 1.87
CA LEU A 239 -22.35 16.83 1.76
C LEU A 239 -21.04 17.44 1.24
N TYR A 240 -19.89 16.94 1.68
CA TYR A 240 -18.56 17.30 1.16
C TYR A 240 -18.43 16.98 -0.33
N SER A 241 -19.06 15.88 -0.76
CA SER A 241 -19.15 15.50 -2.17
C SER A 241 -19.82 16.56 -3.06
N ILE A 242 -20.86 17.21 -2.54
CA ILE A 242 -21.59 18.28 -3.23
C ILE A 242 -20.73 19.55 -3.29
N LEU A 243 -20.01 19.87 -2.21
CA LEU A 243 -19.28 21.12 -2.02
C LEU A 243 -17.88 21.15 -2.68
N GLN A 244 -17.13 20.04 -2.68
CA GLN A 244 -15.72 20.05 -3.11
C GLN A 244 -15.49 19.82 -4.61
N LYS A 245 -16.45 19.23 -5.35
CA LYS A 245 -16.25 18.87 -6.78
C LYS A 245 -17.47 19.08 -7.68
N GLY A 246 -18.24 20.15 -7.44
CA GLY A 246 -19.25 20.65 -8.38
C GLY A 246 -20.49 19.75 -8.55
N GLY A 247 -21.07 19.28 -7.45
CA GLY A 247 -22.35 18.54 -7.47
C GLY A 247 -22.26 17.05 -7.81
N ARG A 248 -21.10 16.42 -7.61
CA ARG A 248 -20.96 14.95 -7.73
C ARG A 248 -21.49 14.27 -6.46
N GLY A 249 -22.13 13.11 -6.60
CA GLY A 249 -22.49 12.23 -5.48
C GLY A 249 -21.29 11.48 -4.91
N LEU A 250 -21.48 10.72 -3.82
CA LEU A 250 -20.43 9.95 -3.13
C LEU A 250 -19.61 9.07 -4.08
N ASP A 251 -20.27 8.45 -5.06
CA ASP A 251 -19.70 7.65 -6.14
C ASP A 251 -18.75 8.45 -7.03
N GLY A 252 -18.97 9.76 -7.17
CA GLY A 252 -18.10 10.65 -7.92
C GLY A 252 -16.86 11.11 -7.15
N VAL A 253 -16.90 11.07 -5.81
CA VAL A 253 -15.74 11.35 -4.93
C VAL A 253 -14.91 10.10 -4.71
N PHE A 254 -15.54 8.99 -4.34
CA PHE A 254 -14.92 7.69 -4.04
C PHE A 254 -15.15 6.73 -5.20
N ARG A 255 -14.69 7.09 -6.40
CA ARG A 255 -14.98 6.34 -7.63
C ARG A 255 -14.34 4.96 -7.63
N GLY A 256 -13.08 4.88 -7.26
CA GLY A 256 -12.34 3.62 -7.20
C GLY A 256 -12.95 2.69 -6.15
N LEU A 257 -13.20 3.20 -4.95
CA LEU A 257 -13.85 2.43 -3.88
C LEU A 257 -15.29 2.04 -4.24
N SER A 258 -16.03 2.89 -4.97
CA SER A 258 -17.37 2.59 -5.50
C SER A 258 -17.34 1.48 -6.53
N TRP A 259 -16.37 1.50 -7.46
CA TRP A 259 -16.17 0.42 -8.42
C TRP A 259 -15.82 -0.90 -7.71
N LEU A 260 -14.89 -0.87 -6.77
CA LEU A 260 -14.52 -2.07 -6.01
C LEU A 260 -15.73 -2.62 -5.27
N PHE A 261 -16.50 -1.76 -4.61
CA PHE A 261 -17.72 -2.14 -3.91
C PHE A 261 -18.77 -2.77 -4.86
N HIS A 262 -18.91 -2.23 -6.07
CA HIS A 262 -19.77 -2.82 -7.09
C HIS A 262 -19.30 -4.23 -7.50
N GLU A 263 -18.00 -4.41 -7.76
CA GLU A 263 -17.46 -5.72 -8.12
C GLU A 263 -17.64 -6.73 -6.98
N LEU A 264 -17.47 -6.31 -5.73
CA LEU A 264 -17.67 -7.18 -4.56
C LEU A 264 -19.14 -7.55 -4.34
N THR A 265 -20.07 -6.64 -4.62
CA THR A 265 -21.50 -6.85 -4.37
C THR A 265 -22.18 -7.63 -5.50
N LEU A 266 -21.85 -7.37 -6.76
CA LEU A 266 -22.46 -8.04 -7.91
C LEU A 266 -21.64 -9.22 -8.44
N VAL A 267 -20.32 -9.21 -8.20
CA VAL A 267 -19.37 -10.16 -8.81
C VAL A 267 -19.42 -10.07 -10.34
N GLU A 268 -19.48 -8.82 -10.83
CA GLU A 268 -19.36 -8.45 -12.22
C GLU A 268 -18.14 -7.54 -12.40
N PRO A 269 -17.21 -7.87 -13.31
CA PRO A 269 -16.01 -7.07 -13.51
C PRO A 269 -16.38 -5.72 -14.13
N VAL A 270 -15.98 -4.61 -13.50
CA VAL A 270 -16.10 -3.29 -14.13
C VAL A 270 -14.87 -3.00 -14.99
N ASN A 271 -15.06 -2.37 -16.14
CA ASN A 271 -13.90 -1.87 -16.87
C ASN A 271 -13.42 -0.55 -16.22
N PHE A 272 -12.54 -0.64 -15.23
CA PHE A 272 -11.99 0.54 -14.54
C PHE A 272 -10.99 1.33 -15.41
N MET A 273 -10.57 0.76 -16.56
CA MET A 273 -9.77 1.46 -17.56
C MET A 273 -10.62 2.35 -18.46
N GLU A 274 -11.85 1.92 -18.75
CA GLU A 274 -12.86 2.73 -19.41
C GLU A 274 -13.35 3.80 -18.43
N LYS A 275 -13.02 5.06 -18.73
CA LYS A 275 -13.24 6.25 -17.88
C LYS A 275 -14.72 6.62 -17.68
N ALA A 276 -15.64 5.67 -17.88
CA ALA A 276 -17.05 5.84 -17.64
C ALA A 276 -17.31 6.20 -16.17
N ARG A 277 -18.47 6.81 -15.90
CA ARG A 277 -18.93 6.99 -14.52
C ARG A 277 -19.09 5.61 -13.88
N PRO A 278 -18.88 5.47 -12.56
CA PRO A 278 -19.18 4.22 -11.90
C PRO A 278 -20.63 3.82 -12.19
N PRO A 279 -20.91 2.50 -12.33
CA PRO A 279 -22.29 2.04 -12.45
C PRO A 279 -23.07 2.66 -11.28
N ALA A 280 -24.19 3.32 -11.59
CA ALA A 280 -25.03 3.93 -10.57
C ALA A 280 -25.36 2.85 -9.52
N PRO A 281 -25.26 3.15 -8.21
CA PRO A 281 -25.32 2.13 -7.17
C PRO A 281 -26.56 1.25 -7.31
N PRO A 282 -26.43 -0.08 -7.47
CA PRO A 282 -27.50 -0.98 -7.04
C PRO A 282 -27.42 -1.27 -5.53
N TYR A 283 -26.45 -0.69 -4.81
CA TYR A 283 -26.19 -0.97 -3.40
C TYR A 283 -26.60 0.18 -2.46
N SER A 284 -26.96 -0.17 -1.22
CA SER A 284 -27.37 0.77 -0.16
C SER A 284 -26.26 1.79 0.15
N VAL A 285 -26.61 3.08 0.17
CA VAL A 285 -25.69 4.16 0.59
C VAL A 285 -25.13 3.92 2.00
N ARG A 286 -25.96 3.35 2.89
CA ARG A 286 -25.55 2.99 4.25
C ARG A 286 -24.43 1.94 4.22
N ASP A 287 -24.56 0.92 3.38
CA ASP A 287 -23.61 -0.19 3.33
C ASP A 287 -22.30 0.28 2.70
N PHE A 288 -22.38 1.16 1.71
CA PHE A 288 -21.20 1.81 1.15
C PHE A 288 -20.49 2.72 2.17
N LEU A 289 -21.22 3.46 3.02
CA LEU A 289 -20.61 4.24 4.09
C LEU A 289 -19.93 3.36 5.15
N ILE A 290 -20.51 2.20 5.49
CA ILE A 290 -19.87 1.20 6.36
C ILE A 290 -18.58 0.67 5.71
N PHE A 291 -18.63 0.39 4.41
CA PHE A 291 -17.45 -0.04 3.64
C PHE A 291 -16.36 1.03 3.62
N LEU A 292 -16.69 2.31 3.45
CA LEU A 292 -15.71 3.41 3.51
C LEU A 292 -15.10 3.57 4.92
N GLU A 293 -15.93 3.48 5.97
CA GLU A 293 -15.49 3.57 7.37
C GLU A 293 -14.44 2.51 7.71
N ASN A 294 -14.60 1.32 7.14
CA ASN A 294 -13.66 0.22 7.28
C ASN A 294 -12.23 0.54 6.78
N PHE A 295 -12.07 1.41 5.77
CA PHE A 295 -10.74 1.86 5.33
C PHE A 295 -10.25 3.09 6.10
N ARG A 296 -11.18 3.92 6.60
CA ARG A 296 -10.85 5.13 7.34
C ARG A 296 -10.16 4.81 8.67
N ARG A 297 -10.65 3.79 9.37
CA ARG A 297 -10.14 3.34 10.67
C ARG A 297 -9.86 1.84 10.64
N ASP A 298 -8.62 1.47 10.35
CA ASP A 298 -8.15 0.09 10.46
C ASP A 298 -8.24 -0.42 11.91
N ASP A 299 -8.12 0.49 12.89
CA ASP A 299 -8.25 0.31 14.34
C ASP A 299 -9.69 0.27 14.91
N SER A 300 -10.71 0.33 14.05
CA SER A 300 -12.11 0.51 14.45
C SER A 300 -12.67 -0.65 15.28
N PHE A 301 -13.86 -0.42 15.88
CA PHE A 301 -14.64 -1.45 16.61
C PHE A 301 -14.84 -2.74 15.79
N PHE A 302 -14.76 -2.69 14.46
CA PHE A 302 -14.80 -3.88 13.61
C PHE A 302 -13.65 -4.87 13.87
N LEU A 303 -12.51 -4.42 14.44
CA LEU A 303 -11.44 -5.31 14.93
C LEU A 303 -11.90 -6.21 16.08
N ILE A 304 -12.94 -5.84 16.84
CA ILE A 304 -13.50 -6.70 17.88
C ILE A 304 -14.29 -7.86 17.25
N LEU A 305 -14.77 -7.68 16.03
CA LEU A 305 -15.57 -8.66 15.31
C LEU A 305 -14.72 -9.61 14.46
N LEU A 306 -13.53 -9.20 14.02
CA LEU A 306 -12.68 -9.97 13.11
C LEU A 306 -11.20 -9.90 13.52
N VAL A 307 -10.55 -11.06 13.60
CA VAL A 307 -9.15 -11.21 14.01
C VAL A 307 -8.23 -10.61 12.94
N PRO A 308 -7.26 -9.74 13.29
CA PRO A 308 -6.25 -9.24 12.37
C PRO A 308 -5.52 -10.37 11.62
N PRO A 309 -5.01 -10.12 10.40
CA PRO A 309 -4.26 -11.13 9.67
C PRO A 309 -2.97 -11.46 10.42
N THR A 310 -2.59 -12.74 10.38
CA THR A 310 -1.27 -13.16 10.85
C THR A 310 -0.19 -12.65 9.89
N GLU A 311 0.95 -12.22 10.41
CA GLU A 311 2.04 -11.64 9.61
C GLU A 311 3.29 -12.55 9.70
N GLU A 312 3.86 -12.92 8.55
CA GLU A 312 5.00 -13.84 8.47
C GLU A 312 6.06 -13.38 7.46
N ALA A 313 7.33 -13.64 7.76
CA ALA A 313 8.46 -13.39 6.87
C ALA A 313 8.93 -14.69 6.21
N LEU A 314 9.00 -14.71 4.87
CA LEU A 314 9.70 -15.76 4.13
C LEU A 314 11.22 -15.63 4.37
N GLY A 315 11.82 -16.71 4.87
CA GLY A 315 13.27 -16.96 4.74
C GLY A 315 13.53 -17.76 3.47
N GLU A 316 14.79 -17.86 3.03
CA GLU A 316 15.20 -18.57 1.80
C GLU A 316 14.38 -19.82 1.46
N GLY A 317 13.66 -19.79 0.33
CA GLY A 317 13.00 -20.97 -0.26
C GLY A 317 11.55 -20.74 -0.74
N ASP A 318 11.41 -20.62 -2.06
CA ASP A 318 10.25 -20.88 -2.93
C ASP A 318 8.92 -20.11 -2.77
N LEU A 319 8.67 -19.25 -3.77
CA LEU A 319 7.33 -18.99 -4.32
C LEU A 319 6.94 -20.00 -5.43
N SER A 320 7.76 -21.04 -5.66
CA SER A 320 7.53 -22.05 -6.70
C SER A 320 7.79 -23.45 -6.18
N GLY A 321 6.74 -24.16 -5.77
CA GLY A 321 6.87 -25.51 -5.22
C GLY A 321 5.55 -26.26 -5.11
N GLY A 322 4.79 -26.28 -6.21
CA GLY A 322 3.57 -27.07 -6.35
C GLY A 322 3.54 -27.88 -7.64
N GLU A 323 4.70 -28.21 -8.22
CA GLU A 323 4.76 -29.33 -9.17
C GLU A 323 4.71 -30.63 -8.37
N ALA A 324 3.60 -31.34 -8.56
CA ALA A 324 3.40 -32.66 -8.01
C ALA A 324 4.42 -33.65 -8.60
N GLN A 325 5.30 -34.16 -7.75
CA GLN A 325 5.74 -35.54 -7.87
C GLN A 325 4.95 -36.36 -6.83
N VAL A 326 3.95 -37.09 -7.34
CA VAL A 326 3.67 -38.55 -7.19
C VAL A 326 2.24 -38.78 -7.65
#